data_AF-A0A963U8I9-F1
#
_entry.id   AF-A0A963U8I9-F1
#
_cell.length_a   1.000
_cell.length_b   1.000
_cell.length_c   1.000
_cell.angle_alpha   90.00
_cell.angle_beta   90.00
_cell.angle_gamma   90.00
#
_symmetry.space_group_name_H-M   'P 1'
#
loop_
_entity.id
_entity.type
_entity.pdbx_description
1 polymer ?
#
loop_
_entity_poly.entity_id
_entity_poly.type
_entity_poly.pdbx_seq_one_letter_code
_entity_poly.pdbx_strand_id
1 'polypeptide(L)'
;MALNIRQNEIVEIARSEGRVVVEELAQRFDVTLQTIRRDLTELAEAGLLDRVHGGAVARTGVVNIGYEQRRRMNEGAKTAIAKACAAEIPDNSSLILNLGTTTEAVARELLHHQNITVVTNNMNVANILLANPGCDIMVAGGALRRSDGGLVGDLTTQ
;
A
#
# COMPACT_ATOMS: atom_id res chain seq x y z
N MET A 1 14.92 8.80 8.20
CA MET A 1 15.33 9.05 9.59
C MET A 1 14.68 7.99 10.45
N ALA A 2 15.39 7.36 11.40
CA ALA A 2 14.78 6.35 12.26
C ALA A 2 13.94 7.04 13.34
N LEU A 3 12.69 6.59 13.52
CA LEU A 3 11.80 7.11 14.56
C LEU A 3 12.31 6.70 15.94
N ASN A 4 12.21 7.61 16.91
CA ASN A 4 12.46 7.25 18.30
C ASN A 4 11.27 6.46 18.89
N ILE A 5 11.46 5.85 20.06
CA ILE A 5 10.45 5.01 20.73
C ILE A 5 9.14 5.78 20.93
N ARG A 6 9.21 7.02 21.43
CA ARG A 6 8.02 7.87 21.68
C ARG A 6 7.28 8.20 20.38
N GLN A 7 8.00 8.53 19.32
CA GLN A 7 7.42 8.84 18.01
C GLN A 7 6.70 7.63 17.41
N ASN A 8 7.26 6.43 17.55
CA ASN A 8 6.57 5.20 17.16
C ASN A 8 5.26 4.99 17.94
N GLU A 9 5.30 5.16 19.27
CA GLU A 9 4.10 5.02 20.10
C GLU A 9 3.02 6.06 19.76
N ILE A 10 3.40 7.32 19.50
CA ILE A 10 2.46 8.38 19.09
C ILE A 10 1.72 7.98 17.80
N VAL A 11 2.42 7.40 16.82
CA VAL A 11 1.81 6.93 15.57
C VAL A 11 0.83 5.79 15.82
N GLU A 12 1.17 4.84 16.70
CA GLU A 12 0.28 3.72 17.04
C GLU A 12 -0.97 4.17 17.80
N ILE A 13 -0.84 5.14 18.72
CA ILE A 13 -1.99 5.76 19.39
C ILE A 13 -2.88 6.45 18.37
N ALA A 14 -2.32 7.27 17.48
CA ALA A 14 -3.10 7.95 16.45
C ALA A 14 -3.81 6.98 15.50
N ARG A 15 -3.21 5.82 15.20
CA ARG A 15 -3.81 4.77 14.35
C ARG A 15 -4.96 4.04 15.04
N SER A 16 -4.82 3.75 16.33
CA SER A 16 -5.82 3.00 17.10
C SER A 16 -7.00 3.88 17.53
N GLU A 17 -6.73 5.13 17.92
CA GLU A 17 -7.72 6.06 18.47
C GLU A 17 -8.20 7.10 17.42
N GLY A 18 -7.60 7.11 16.23
CA GLY A 18 -7.93 8.00 15.11
C GLY A 18 -7.37 9.42 15.25
N ARG A 19 -7.05 9.86 16.47
CA ARG A 19 -6.45 11.17 16.76
C ARG A 19 -5.58 11.12 18.01
N VAL A 20 -4.67 12.08 18.12
CA VAL A 20 -3.90 12.37 19.33
C VAL A 20 -3.95 13.86 19.65
N VAL A 21 -3.95 14.19 20.94
CA VAL A 21 -4.00 15.56 21.46
C VAL A 21 -2.69 15.89 22.17
N VAL A 22 -2.16 17.10 21.96
CA VAL A 22 -0.84 17.50 22.46
C VAL A 22 -0.77 17.42 23.99
N GLU A 23 -1.80 17.89 24.68
CA GLU A 23 -1.88 17.92 26.14
C GLU A 23 -1.90 16.51 26.74
N GLU A 24 -2.66 15.58 26.14
CA GLU A 24 -2.76 14.19 26.58
C GLU A 24 -1.43 13.44 26.39
N LEU A 25 -0.77 13.62 25.23
CA LEU A 25 0.53 13.02 24.98
C LEU A 25 1.61 13.58 25.90
N ALA A 26 1.58 14.89 26.20
CA ALA A 26 2.54 15.51 27.10
C ALA A 26 2.44 14.93 28.51
N GLN A 27 1.21 14.72 29.02
CA GLN A 27 0.97 14.05 30.29
C GLN A 27 1.39 12.58 30.25
N ARG A 28 1.02 11.85 29.19
CA ARG A 28 1.31 10.41 29.04
C ARG A 28 2.81 10.11 29.01
N PHE A 29 3.59 10.94 28.33
CA PHE A 29 5.02 10.74 28.16
C PHE A 29 5.89 11.52 29.15
N ASP A 30 5.27 12.27 30.07
CA ASP A 30 5.94 13.15 31.04
C ASP A 30 6.96 14.10 30.36
N VAL A 31 6.50 14.79 29.32
CA VAL A 31 7.31 15.76 28.56
C VAL A 31 6.58 17.07 28.34
N THR A 32 7.31 18.11 27.94
CA THR A 32 6.70 19.40 27.64
C THR A 32 5.80 19.37 26.40
N LEU A 33 4.80 20.25 26.36
CA LEU A 33 3.98 20.47 25.16
C LEU A 33 4.83 20.80 23.92
N GLN A 34 5.94 21.52 24.10
CA GLN A 34 6.86 21.87 23.01
C GLN A 34 7.54 20.62 22.43
N THR A 35 7.90 19.64 23.27
CA THR A 35 8.46 18.36 22.83
C THR A 35 7.48 17.60 21.94
N ILE A 36 6.22 17.46 22.39
CA ILE A 36 5.17 16.80 21.60
C ILE A 36 4.87 17.56 20.32
N ARG A 37 4.77 18.90 20.36
CA ARG A 37 4.56 19.71 19.14
C ARG A 37 5.66 19.48 18.12
N ARG A 38 6.92 19.37 18.56
CA ARG A 38 8.06 19.04 17.68
C ARG A 38 7.93 17.64 17.10
N ASP A 39 7.66 16.63 17.93
CA ASP A 39 7.48 15.25 17.46
C ASP A 39 6.33 15.15 16.43
N LEU A 40 5.19 15.81 16.67
CA LEU A 40 4.08 15.84 15.73
C LEU A 40 4.42 16.60 14.43
N THR A 41 5.27 17.63 14.48
CA THR A 41 5.78 18.30 13.27
C THR A 41 6.65 17.33 12.48
N GLU A 42 7.65 16.71 13.11
CA GLU A 42 8.56 15.77 12.45
C GLU A 42 7.81 14.57 11.83
N LEU A 43 6.82 14.02 12.55
CA LEU A 43 5.98 12.93 12.06
C LEU A 43 5.07 13.36 10.88
N ALA A 44 4.60 14.60 10.87
CA ALA A 44 3.81 15.13 9.77
C ALA A 44 4.67 15.42 8.53
N GLU A 45 5.87 15.98 8.71
CA GLU A 45 6.86 16.15 7.64
C GLU A 45 7.29 14.81 7.03
N ALA A 46 7.38 13.77 7.86
CA ALA A 46 7.61 12.39 7.43
C ALA A 46 6.37 11.73 6.78
N GLY A 47 5.23 12.41 6.72
CA GLY A 47 4.00 11.92 6.10
C GLY A 47 3.27 10.82 6.88
N LEU A 48 3.57 10.65 8.17
CA LEU A 48 2.98 9.61 9.02
C LEU A 48 1.70 10.08 9.72
N LEU A 49 1.55 11.38 9.95
CA LEU A 49 0.40 12.01 10.58
C LEU A 49 -0.01 13.27 9.79
N ASP A 50 -1.26 13.69 9.92
CA ASP A 50 -1.70 15.02 9.48
C ASP A 50 -1.95 15.91 10.70
N ARG A 51 -1.51 17.16 10.63
CA ARG A 51 -1.68 18.13 11.72
C ARG A 51 -3.13 18.63 11.78
N VAL A 52 -3.66 18.70 12.98
CA VAL A 52 -4.97 19.32 13.27
C VAL A 52 -4.84 20.29 14.44
N HIS A 53 -5.91 21.04 14.72
CA HIS A 53 -5.89 21.99 15.83
C HIS A 53 -5.71 21.24 17.16
N GLY A 54 -4.65 21.60 17.91
CA GLY A 54 -4.33 20.98 19.21
C GLY A 54 -3.77 19.55 19.16
N GLY A 55 -3.47 19.01 17.97
CA GLY A 55 -3.10 17.60 17.87
C GLY A 55 -2.64 17.16 16.49
N ALA A 56 -2.76 15.85 16.25
CA ALA A 56 -2.56 15.24 14.96
C ALA A 56 -3.53 14.06 14.79
N VAL A 57 -3.89 13.76 13.56
CA VAL A 57 -4.65 12.55 13.22
C VAL A 57 -3.74 11.60 12.47
N ALA A 58 -4.03 10.30 12.58
CA ALA A 58 -3.43 9.36 11.66
C ALA A 58 -3.77 9.81 10.25
N ARG A 59 -2.73 10.03 9.43
CA ARG A 59 -2.91 10.43 8.04
C ARG A 59 -3.79 9.40 7.35
N THR A 60 -5.04 9.80 7.10
CA THR A 60 -6.08 8.89 6.59
C THR A 60 -5.96 8.83 5.08
N GLY A 61 -4.90 8.16 4.64
CA GLY A 61 -4.65 7.83 3.26
C GLY A 61 -3.97 6.49 3.26
N VAL A 62 -4.74 5.42 3.47
CA VAL A 62 -4.27 4.04 3.59
C VAL A 62 -3.11 3.96 4.57
N VAL A 63 -3.39 3.65 5.85
CA VAL A 63 -2.35 3.17 6.77
C VAL A 63 -1.45 2.23 5.97
N ASN A 64 -0.21 2.64 5.73
CA ASN A 64 0.85 1.82 5.18
C ASN A 64 1.17 0.75 6.22
N ILE A 65 0.22 -0.16 6.46
CA ILE A 65 0.53 -1.57 6.48
C ILE A 65 1.41 -1.73 5.24
N GLY A 66 2.73 -1.88 5.48
CA GLY A 66 3.69 -1.95 4.39
C GLY A 66 3.20 -2.95 3.36
N TYR A 67 3.50 -2.72 2.09
CA TYR A 67 3.08 -3.60 0.99
C TYR A 67 3.17 -5.10 1.35
N GLU A 68 4.27 -5.51 1.99
CA GLU A 68 4.47 -6.88 2.48
C GLU A 68 3.46 -7.34 3.55
N GLN A 69 3.09 -6.47 4.47
CA GLN A 69 2.08 -6.79 5.48
C GLN A 69 0.67 -6.82 4.86
N ARG A 70 0.36 -5.97 3.87
CA ARG A 70 -0.88 -6.08 3.10
C ARG A 70 -0.90 -7.39 2.33
N ARG A 71 0.23 -7.79 1.75
CA ARG A 71 0.35 -9.04 0.98
C ARG A 71 0.04 -10.26 1.84
N ARG A 72 0.52 -10.29 3.09
CA ARG A 72 0.26 -11.36 4.07
C ARG A 72 -1.14 -11.32 4.67
N MET A 73 -1.72 -10.14 4.83
CA MET A 73 -3.05 -9.99 5.40
C MET A 73 -4.11 -10.64 4.49
N ASN A 74 -4.97 -11.47 5.06
CA ASN A 74 -6.07 -12.15 4.37
C ASN A 74 -5.59 -12.95 3.14
N GLU A 75 -4.37 -13.49 3.17
CA GLU A 75 -3.79 -14.24 2.05
C GLU A 75 -4.73 -15.36 1.56
N GLY A 76 -5.28 -16.16 2.49
CA GLY A 76 -6.22 -17.23 2.13
C GLY A 76 -7.47 -16.74 1.38
N ALA A 77 -8.05 -15.61 1.81
CA ALA A 77 -9.20 -15.02 1.12
C ALA A 77 -8.82 -14.48 -0.27
N LYS A 78 -7.63 -13.89 -0.41
CA LYS A 78 -7.13 -13.40 -1.70
C LYS A 78 -6.84 -14.54 -2.66
N THR A 79 -6.27 -15.64 -2.18
CA THR A 79 -6.08 -16.85 -2.98
C THR A 79 -7.41 -17.44 -3.42
N ALA A 80 -8.43 -17.47 -2.55
CA ALA A 80 -9.77 -17.93 -2.93
C ALA A 80 -10.39 -17.07 -4.03
N ILE A 81 -10.30 -15.73 -3.91
CA ILE A 81 -10.75 -14.79 -4.94
C ILE A 81 -9.95 -14.99 -6.24
N ALA A 82 -8.63 -15.14 -6.13
CA ALA A 82 -7.75 -15.31 -7.27
C ALA A 82 -8.09 -16.56 -8.08
N LYS A 83 -8.30 -17.69 -7.41
CA LYS A 83 -8.69 -18.95 -8.06
C LYS A 83 -10.03 -18.84 -8.77
N ALA A 84 -11.03 -18.25 -8.10
CA ALA A 84 -12.33 -18.03 -8.71
C ALA A 84 -12.24 -17.11 -9.93
N CYS A 85 -11.49 -16.01 -9.83
CA CYS A 85 -11.28 -15.08 -10.93
C CYS A 85 -10.56 -15.74 -12.11
N ALA A 86 -9.48 -16.49 -11.84
CA ALA A 86 -8.68 -17.13 -12.87
C ALA A 86 -9.44 -18.25 -13.60
N ALA A 87 -10.33 -18.95 -12.90
CA ALA A 87 -11.19 -19.98 -13.50
C ALA A 87 -12.20 -19.40 -14.53
N GLU A 88 -12.61 -18.15 -14.35
CA GLU A 88 -13.53 -17.44 -15.26
C GLU A 88 -12.80 -16.81 -16.46
N ILE A 89 -11.47 -16.77 -16.45
CA ILE A 89 -10.66 -16.19 -17.52
C ILE A 89 -10.26 -17.29 -18.51
N PRO A 90 -10.71 -17.22 -19.77
CA PRO A 90 -10.27 -18.16 -20.81
C PRO A 90 -8.83 -17.89 -21.27
N ASP A 91 -8.17 -18.90 -21.78
CA ASP A 91 -6.97 -18.73 -22.62
C ASP A 91 -7.29 -17.85 -23.85
N ASN A 92 -6.26 -17.21 -24.43
CA ASN A 92 -6.43 -16.29 -25.58
C ASN A 92 -7.16 -14.98 -25.24
N SER A 93 -7.12 -14.56 -23.98
CA SER A 93 -7.80 -13.34 -23.51
C SER A 93 -6.83 -12.18 -23.26
N SER A 94 -7.34 -10.95 -23.36
CA SER A 94 -6.64 -9.75 -22.92
C SER A 94 -7.22 -9.23 -21.60
N LEU A 95 -6.36 -8.84 -20.67
CA LEU A 95 -6.71 -8.44 -19.32
C LEU A 95 -6.05 -7.10 -18.97
N ILE A 96 -6.75 -6.28 -18.18
CA ILE A 96 -6.14 -5.15 -17.49
C ILE A 96 -6.05 -5.50 -16.01
N LEU A 97 -4.84 -5.54 -15.46
CA LEU A 97 -4.60 -5.77 -14.03
C LEU A 97 -4.09 -4.50 -13.35
N ASN A 98 -4.92 -3.96 -12.47
CA ASN A 98 -4.59 -2.80 -11.65
C ASN A 98 -3.74 -3.16 -10.43
N LEU A 99 -3.38 -2.14 -9.66
CA LEU A 99 -2.63 -2.28 -8.41
C LEU A 99 -3.40 -3.05 -7.34
N GLY A 100 -2.65 -3.76 -6.50
CA GLY A 100 -3.17 -4.30 -5.24
C GLY A 100 -2.72 -5.73 -4.96
N THR A 101 -2.58 -6.05 -3.68
CA THR A 101 -2.14 -7.39 -3.26
C THR A 101 -3.14 -8.51 -3.61
N THR A 102 -4.39 -8.16 -3.90
CA THR A 102 -5.40 -9.11 -4.39
C THR A 102 -5.23 -9.37 -5.89
N THR A 103 -4.94 -8.35 -6.69
CA THR A 103 -4.69 -8.53 -8.13
C THR A 103 -3.36 -9.25 -8.37
N GLU A 104 -2.38 -9.08 -7.49
CA GLU A 104 -1.16 -9.90 -7.48
C GLU A 104 -1.42 -11.37 -7.17
N ALA A 105 -2.43 -11.68 -6.34
CA ALA A 105 -2.83 -13.07 -6.13
C ALA A 105 -3.45 -13.64 -7.42
N VAL A 106 -4.28 -12.87 -8.12
CA VAL A 106 -4.81 -13.25 -9.45
C VAL A 106 -3.66 -13.49 -10.43
N ALA A 107 -2.68 -12.60 -10.50
CA ALA A 107 -1.51 -12.74 -11.38
C ALA A 107 -0.72 -14.05 -11.14
N ARG A 108 -0.71 -14.58 -9.90
CA ARG A 108 -0.08 -15.88 -9.61
C ARG A 108 -0.88 -17.06 -10.17
N GLU A 109 -2.21 -17.00 -10.10
CA GLU A 109 -3.07 -18.04 -10.66
C GLU A 109 -3.04 -18.01 -12.20
N LEU A 110 -2.85 -16.82 -12.79
CA LEU A 110 -2.67 -16.65 -14.24
C LEU A 110 -1.35 -17.22 -14.79
N LEU A 111 -0.46 -17.75 -13.95
CA LEU A 111 0.79 -18.38 -14.42
C LEU A 111 0.55 -19.66 -15.22
N HIS A 112 -0.64 -20.23 -15.13
CA HIS A 112 -1.03 -21.46 -15.82
C HIS A 112 -1.77 -21.21 -17.14
N HIS A 113 -2.23 -19.99 -17.38
CA HIS A 113 -2.96 -19.60 -18.59
C HIS A 113 -2.04 -19.50 -19.80
N GLN A 114 -2.62 -19.73 -20.98
CA GLN A 114 -1.93 -19.73 -22.26
C GLN A 114 -2.41 -18.60 -23.17
N ASN A 115 -1.46 -18.02 -23.89
CA ASN A 115 -1.69 -17.01 -24.92
C ASN A 115 -2.51 -15.81 -24.43
N ILE A 116 -2.25 -15.34 -23.21
CA ILE A 116 -2.93 -14.17 -22.64
C ILE A 116 -2.10 -12.90 -22.86
N THR A 117 -2.77 -11.76 -22.91
CA THR A 117 -2.11 -10.44 -22.89
C THR A 117 -2.54 -9.71 -21.62
N VAL A 118 -1.59 -9.21 -20.84
CA VAL A 118 -1.85 -8.45 -19.63
C VAL A 118 -1.32 -7.03 -19.77
N VAL A 119 -2.20 -6.05 -19.65
CA VAL A 119 -1.85 -4.64 -19.49
C VAL A 119 -1.89 -4.31 -18.00
N THR A 120 -0.81 -3.74 -17.46
CA THR A 120 -0.75 -3.40 -16.03
C THR A 120 0.04 -2.13 -15.76
N ASN A 121 -0.39 -1.37 -14.75
CA ASN A 121 0.38 -0.28 -14.16
C ASN A 121 1.03 -0.69 -12.82
N ASN A 122 1.20 -2.00 -12.57
CA ASN A 122 1.80 -2.52 -11.34
C ASN A 122 3.05 -3.36 -11.66
N MET A 123 4.23 -2.89 -11.21
CA MET A 123 5.49 -3.60 -11.40
C MET A 123 5.52 -4.96 -10.69
N ASN A 124 4.80 -5.14 -9.59
CA ASN A 124 4.73 -6.43 -8.90
C ASN A 124 3.98 -7.47 -9.74
N VAL A 125 2.86 -7.06 -10.37
CA VAL A 125 2.11 -7.93 -11.28
C VAL A 125 2.97 -8.30 -12.48
N ALA A 126 3.62 -7.32 -13.11
CA ALA A 126 4.51 -7.56 -14.23
C ALA A 126 5.63 -8.57 -13.85
N ASN A 127 6.28 -8.38 -12.70
CA ASN A 127 7.34 -9.26 -12.22
C ASN A 127 6.85 -10.67 -11.89
N ILE A 128 5.63 -10.84 -11.38
CA ILE A 128 5.03 -12.16 -11.16
C ILE A 128 4.85 -12.88 -12.50
N LEU A 129 4.28 -12.18 -13.48
CA LEU A 129 3.94 -12.74 -14.79
C LEU A 129 5.16 -13.07 -15.67
N LEU A 130 6.37 -12.59 -15.33
CA LEU A 130 7.61 -13.03 -15.98
C LEU A 130 7.79 -14.56 -15.96
N ALA A 131 7.19 -15.25 -14.99
CA ALA A 131 7.23 -16.70 -14.90
C ALA A 131 6.26 -17.40 -15.86
N ASN A 132 5.36 -16.69 -16.56
CA ASN A 132 4.46 -17.24 -17.57
C ASN A 132 4.97 -16.91 -18.99
N PRO A 133 5.59 -17.88 -19.71
CA PRO A 133 6.05 -17.66 -21.08
C PRO A 133 4.93 -17.50 -22.11
N GLY A 134 3.70 -17.88 -21.77
CA GLY A 134 2.51 -17.72 -22.61
C GLY A 134 1.77 -16.39 -22.38
N CYS A 135 2.34 -15.48 -21.57
CA CYS A 135 1.77 -14.17 -21.29
C CYS A 135 2.56 -13.07 -22.00
N ASP A 136 1.90 -12.29 -22.85
CA ASP A 136 2.44 -11.00 -23.31
C ASP A 136 2.14 -9.92 -22.25
N ILE A 137 3.14 -9.12 -21.88
CA ILE A 137 3.06 -8.21 -20.73
C ILE A 137 3.30 -6.78 -21.21
N MET A 138 2.27 -5.95 -21.14
CA MET A 138 2.34 -4.52 -21.43
C MET A 138 2.31 -3.73 -20.12
N VAL A 139 3.37 -2.98 -19.85
CA VAL A 139 3.46 -2.15 -18.64
C VAL A 139 3.19 -0.69 -19.00
N ALA A 140 2.18 -0.09 -18.36
CA ALA A 140 1.87 1.32 -18.54
C ALA A 140 3.04 2.20 -18.06
N GLY A 141 3.46 3.19 -18.85
CA GLY A 141 4.54 4.11 -18.47
C GLY A 141 4.14 5.08 -17.37
N GLY A 142 5.10 5.68 -16.67
CA GLY A 142 4.82 6.68 -15.63
C GLY A 142 5.88 6.72 -14.53
N ALA A 143 5.59 7.42 -13.44
CA ALA A 143 6.46 7.52 -12.28
C ALA A 143 6.23 6.34 -11.33
N LEU A 144 7.31 5.66 -10.92
CA LEU A 144 7.23 4.55 -9.97
C LEU A 144 7.00 5.05 -8.54
N ARG A 145 5.83 4.72 -8.00
CA ARG A 145 5.51 4.84 -6.58
C ARG A 145 6.09 3.65 -5.82
N ARG A 146 7.25 3.88 -5.18
CA ARG A 146 8.02 2.84 -4.47
C ARG A 146 7.27 2.14 -3.33
N SER A 147 6.26 2.78 -2.74
CA SER A 147 5.55 2.22 -1.58
C SER A 147 4.74 0.96 -1.90
N ASP A 148 4.33 0.76 -3.15
CA ASP A 148 3.47 -0.35 -3.55
C ASP A 148 3.74 -0.89 -4.97
N GLY A 149 4.78 -0.40 -5.65
CA GLY A 149 5.15 -0.87 -6.99
C GLY A 149 4.28 -0.33 -8.13
N GLY A 150 3.39 0.62 -7.82
CA GLY A 150 2.51 1.27 -8.78
C GLY A 150 3.23 2.25 -9.69
N LEU A 151 2.85 2.28 -10.96
CA LEU A 151 3.18 3.37 -11.88
C LEU A 151 2.01 4.37 -11.86
N VAL A 152 2.34 5.66 -11.74
CA VAL A 152 1.36 6.74 -11.60
C VAL A 152 1.70 7.93 -12.50
N GLY A 153 0.72 8.82 -12.72
CA GLY A 153 0.83 10.03 -13.53
C GLY A 153 -0.04 9.96 -14.79
N ASP A 154 -0.04 11.03 -15.59
CA ASP A 154 -0.98 11.19 -16.70
C ASP A 154 -0.89 10.05 -17.74
N LEU A 155 0.29 9.46 -17.91
CA LEU A 155 0.54 8.31 -18.78
C LEU A 155 -0.11 7.00 -18.29
N THR A 156 -0.57 6.93 -17.05
CA THR A 156 -1.25 5.77 -16.44
C THR A 156 -2.76 5.93 -16.30
N THR A 157 -3.31 7.07 -16.71
CA THR A 157 -4.72 7.44 -16.49
C THR A 157 -5.55 7.41 -17.77
N GLN A 158 -4.99 6.90 -18.88
CA GLN A 158 -5.69 6.77 -20.16
C GLN A 158 -6.16 5.35 -20.42
#